data_AF-A0A960G255-F1
#
_entry.id   AF-A0A960G255-F1
#
_cell.length_a   1.000
_cell.length_b   1.000
_cell.length_c   1.000
_cell.angle_alpha   90.00
_cell.angle_beta   90.00
_cell.angle_gamma   90.00
#
_symmetry.space_group_name_H-M   'P 1'
#
loop_
_entity.id
_entity.type
_entity.pdbx_description
1 polymer ?
#
loop_
_entity_poly.entity_id
_entity_poly.type
_entity_poly.pdbx_seq_one_letter_code
_entity_poly.pdbx_strand_id
1 'polypeptide(L)'
;MPLKNQSRIVRTRWGYRYVSGQQNSRLTISPSRGGLLYRDTGTRRWRDLPSTCTKRSVSPGIGAWCRIPAAFAGGTRMFLEVWPRLGADRVDGSRLASKYRLWVLADRGRDRVRGGAGADFVNGAQGLDRIWGGAGNDWIRGGTADDQIHGGPGADQLLGMDQADVIHGGPGADAIFCGPGTDKAYADGADRVRRCERVG
;
A
#
# COMPACT_ATOMS: atom_id res chain seq x y z
N MET A 1 -19.94 -21.31 2.07
CA MET A 1 -18.75 -21.99 2.64
C MET A 1 -17.53 -21.10 2.39
N PRO A 2 -16.86 -20.52 3.40
CA PRO A 2 -15.78 -19.57 3.12
C PRO A 2 -14.51 -20.34 2.75
N LEU A 3 -13.97 -20.06 1.56
CA LEU A 3 -12.70 -20.55 1.05
C LEU A 3 -11.56 -20.06 1.97
N LYS A 4 -11.27 -20.84 3.01
CA LYS A 4 -10.12 -20.69 3.91
C LYS A 4 -8.82 -20.97 3.16
N ASN A 5 -8.35 -20.04 2.34
CA ASN A 5 -6.95 -20.09 1.93
C ASN A 5 -6.11 -19.47 3.05
N GLN A 6 -4.95 -20.05 3.34
CA GLN A 6 -4.03 -19.45 4.29
C GLN A 6 -3.34 -18.26 3.60
N SER A 7 -3.28 -17.11 4.27
CA SER A 7 -2.45 -16.01 3.80
C SER A 7 -1.02 -16.50 3.69
N ARG A 8 -0.35 -16.15 2.58
CA ARG A 8 1.02 -16.60 2.31
C ARG A 8 1.85 -15.49 1.71
N ILE A 9 3.15 -15.60 1.91
CA ILE A 9 4.11 -14.75 1.23
C ILE A 9 5.01 -15.60 0.35
N VAL A 10 5.23 -15.12 -0.87
CA VAL A 10 6.05 -15.75 -1.88
C VAL A 10 7.22 -14.83 -2.22
N ARG A 11 8.44 -15.36 -2.20
CA ARG A 11 9.60 -14.66 -2.74
C ARG A 11 9.51 -14.65 -4.27
N THR A 12 9.70 -13.49 -4.86
CA THR A 12 9.77 -13.31 -6.31
C THR A 12 11.18 -12.88 -6.70
N ARG A 13 11.46 -12.80 -8.01
CA ARG A 13 12.72 -12.22 -8.50
C ARG A 13 12.88 -10.73 -8.16
N TRP A 14 11.78 -10.04 -7.84
CA TRP A 14 11.72 -8.60 -7.62
C TRP A 14 11.53 -8.20 -6.16
N GLY A 15 11.16 -9.14 -5.29
CA GLY A 15 10.90 -8.87 -3.88
C GLY A 15 10.00 -9.94 -3.25
N TYR A 16 8.98 -9.51 -2.52
CA TYR A 16 8.05 -10.40 -1.82
C TYR A 16 6.61 -10.07 -2.20
N ARG A 17 5.78 -11.10 -2.36
CA ARG A 17 4.35 -10.99 -2.64
C ARG A 17 3.54 -11.57 -1.49
N TYR A 18 2.82 -10.72 -0.77
CA TYR A 18 1.78 -11.13 0.15
C TYR A 18 0.47 -11.38 -0.62
N VAL A 19 -0.11 -12.56 -0.40
CA VAL A 19 -1.42 -12.93 -0.90
C VAL A 19 -2.31 -13.19 0.31
N SER A 20 -3.36 -12.39 0.46
CA SER A 20 -4.34 -12.62 1.52
C SER A 20 -5.06 -13.97 1.31
N GLY A 21 -5.32 -14.63 2.44
CA GLY A 21 -6.12 -15.83 2.50
C GLY A 21 -7.60 -15.59 2.84
N GLN A 22 -7.96 -14.37 3.26
CA GLN A 22 -9.24 -14.06 3.88
C GLN A 22 -9.79 -12.71 3.42
N GLN A 23 -11.11 -12.57 3.49
CA GLN A 23 -11.81 -11.30 3.31
C GLN A 23 -11.57 -10.36 4.50
N ASN A 24 -11.50 -9.05 4.29
CA ASN A 24 -11.30 -8.03 5.35
C ASN A 24 -9.99 -8.20 6.15
N SER A 25 -8.91 -8.42 5.42
CA SER A 25 -7.53 -8.50 5.86
C SER A 25 -7.05 -7.19 6.44
N ARG A 26 -6.17 -7.27 7.45
CA ARG A 26 -5.54 -6.13 8.11
C ARG A 26 -4.05 -6.31 8.12
N LEU A 27 -3.41 -6.10 6.98
CA LEU A 27 -1.97 -6.18 6.82
C LEU A 27 -1.28 -4.96 7.44
N THR A 28 -0.31 -5.20 8.31
CA THR A 28 0.65 -4.18 8.78
C THR A 28 2.05 -4.66 8.47
N ILE A 29 2.87 -3.80 7.87
CA ILE A 29 4.27 -4.08 7.52
C ILE A 29 5.17 -3.07 8.23
N SER A 30 6.25 -3.54 8.86
CA SER A 30 7.15 -2.68 9.64
C SER A 30 8.60 -3.12 9.51
N PRO A 31 9.57 -2.19 9.50
CA PRO A 31 10.99 -2.54 9.58
C PRO A 31 11.35 -3.16 10.94
N SER A 32 12.44 -3.92 10.94
CA SER A 32 13.11 -4.50 12.11
C SER A 32 14.64 -4.58 11.88
N ARG A 33 15.44 -4.88 12.92
CA ARG A 33 16.91 -5.06 12.79
C ARG A 33 17.22 -6.12 11.72
N GLY A 34 17.64 -5.65 10.54
CA GLY A 34 18.02 -6.49 9.39
C GLY A 34 16.87 -7.05 8.55
N GLY A 35 15.63 -6.55 8.70
CA GLY A 35 14.46 -7.20 8.11
C GLY A 35 13.15 -6.41 8.04
N LEU A 36 12.08 -7.11 7.63
CA LEU A 36 10.69 -6.67 7.70
C LEU A 36 9.86 -7.65 8.54
N LEU A 37 8.81 -7.12 9.19
CA LEU A 37 7.79 -7.86 9.94
C LEU A 37 6.42 -7.64 9.25
N TYR A 38 5.53 -8.64 9.22
CA TYR A 38 4.13 -8.45 8.81
C TYR A 38 3.08 -9.16 9.71
N ARG A 39 1.89 -8.56 9.84
CA ARG A 39 0.73 -9.08 10.63
C ARG A 39 -0.57 -8.92 9.85
N ASP A 40 -1.47 -9.91 9.87
CA ASP A 40 -2.81 -9.86 9.22
C ASP A 40 -3.97 -10.42 10.08
N THR A 41 -5.22 -9.99 9.84
CA THR A 41 -6.50 -10.46 10.44
C THR A 41 -6.63 -11.98 10.65
N GLY A 42 -6.31 -12.79 9.64
CA GLY A 42 -6.39 -14.26 9.71
C GLY A 42 -5.29 -14.90 10.56
N THR A 43 -4.34 -14.07 11.01
CA THR A 43 -3.16 -14.46 11.77
C THR A 43 -3.04 -13.54 12.98
N ARG A 44 -3.72 -13.88 14.09
CA ARG A 44 -3.57 -13.15 15.38
C ARG A 44 -2.12 -13.09 15.92
N ARG A 45 -1.15 -13.68 15.21
CA ARG A 45 0.30 -13.73 15.46
C ARG A 45 1.05 -13.38 14.17
N TRP A 46 2.16 -12.65 14.27
CA TRP A 46 3.08 -12.39 13.15
C TRP A 46 3.58 -13.73 12.54
N ARG A 47 3.73 -13.82 11.21
CA ARG A 47 4.19 -15.04 10.51
C ARG A 47 5.43 -14.76 9.64
N ASP A 48 6.09 -15.82 9.17
CA ASP A 48 7.35 -15.77 8.41
C ASP A 48 7.17 -15.45 6.91
N LEU A 49 8.14 -14.72 6.34
CA LEU A 49 8.44 -14.60 4.90
C LEU A 49 9.42 -15.73 4.52
N PRO A 50 9.08 -16.74 3.68
CA PRO A 50 10.10 -17.68 3.18
C PRO A 50 10.95 -16.99 2.10
N SER A 51 12.29 -17.10 2.07
CA SER A 51 13.02 -18.36 1.83
C SER A 51 14.33 -18.55 2.63
N THR A 52 14.58 -17.81 3.71
CA THR A 52 15.74 -18.03 4.62
C THR A 52 15.41 -17.81 6.10
N CYS A 53 14.15 -18.00 6.50
CA CYS A 53 13.72 -17.82 7.88
C CYS A 53 13.83 -19.16 8.61
N THR A 54 14.96 -19.39 9.28
CA THR A 54 15.02 -20.46 10.28
C THR A 54 14.07 -20.10 11.41
N LYS A 55 13.04 -20.94 11.62
CA LYS A 55 12.18 -20.90 12.82
C LYS A 55 13.06 -20.68 14.06
N ARG A 56 12.86 -19.59 14.79
CA ARG A 56 13.43 -19.41 16.13
C ARG A 56 12.29 -19.40 17.14
N SER A 57 12.41 -20.19 18.20
CA SER A 57 11.58 -20.04 19.39
C SER A 57 11.85 -18.67 20.00
N VAL A 58 10.80 -17.89 20.19
CA VAL A 58 10.84 -16.63 20.92
C VAL A 58 9.73 -16.62 21.97
N SER A 59 10.01 -15.98 23.11
CA SER A 59 9.12 -15.87 24.25
C SER A 59 7.76 -15.23 23.90
N PRO A 60 6.69 -15.50 24.68
CA PRO A 60 5.37 -14.92 24.45
C PRO A 60 5.43 -13.39 24.37
N GLY A 61 5.03 -12.83 23.22
CA GLY A 61 5.05 -11.38 22.96
C GLY A 61 6.05 -10.91 21.88
N ILE A 62 6.86 -11.81 21.32
CA ILE A 62 7.92 -11.44 20.36
C ILE A 62 7.59 -11.94 18.94
N GLY A 63 7.73 -11.06 17.94
CA GLY A 63 7.33 -11.24 16.54
C GLY A 63 8.21 -12.14 15.67
N ALA A 64 7.71 -12.49 14.48
CA ALA A 64 8.38 -13.33 13.47
C ALA A 64 9.29 -12.48 12.56
N TRP A 65 10.48 -12.99 12.23
CA TRP A 65 11.59 -12.21 11.65
C TRP A 65 11.94 -12.69 10.26
N CYS A 66 12.21 -11.76 9.34
CA CYS A 66 12.68 -12.13 8.01
C CYS A 66 13.87 -11.29 7.58
N ARG A 67 14.98 -11.97 7.33
CA ARG A 67 16.20 -11.32 6.83
C ARG A 67 15.99 -10.91 5.38
N ILE A 68 16.25 -9.65 5.08
CA ILE A 68 16.27 -9.16 3.69
C ILE A 68 17.48 -9.80 2.99
N PRO A 69 17.31 -10.42 1.81
CA PRO A 69 18.43 -10.99 1.05
C PRO A 69 19.47 -9.91 0.72
N ALA A 70 20.75 -10.27 0.71
CA ALA A 70 21.86 -9.32 0.52
C ALA A 70 21.73 -8.46 -0.75
N ALA A 71 21.19 -9.02 -1.84
CA ALA A 71 20.91 -8.31 -3.09
C ALA A 71 19.96 -7.10 -2.92
N PHE A 72 19.14 -7.09 -1.86
CA PHE A 72 18.22 -6.01 -1.50
C PHE A 72 18.70 -5.20 -0.27
N ALA A 73 19.83 -5.55 0.34
CA ALA A 73 20.33 -4.90 1.55
C ALA A 73 21.14 -3.62 1.25
N GLY A 74 21.77 -3.53 0.08
CA GLY A 74 22.72 -2.47 -0.31
C GLY A 74 22.11 -1.21 -0.96
N GLY A 75 20.89 -0.82 -0.60
CA GLY A 75 20.22 0.36 -1.17
C GLY A 75 19.38 0.09 -2.43
N THR A 76 19.37 -1.15 -2.92
CA THR A 76 18.44 -1.61 -3.96
C THR A 76 17.00 -1.51 -3.46
N ARG A 77 16.07 -1.09 -4.34
CA ARG A 77 14.65 -1.04 -4.02
C ARG A 77 14.08 -2.44 -3.80
N MET A 78 13.34 -2.64 -2.72
CA MET A 78 12.63 -3.89 -2.43
C MET A 78 11.14 -3.74 -2.74
N PHE A 79 10.63 -4.60 -3.61
CA PHE A 79 9.23 -4.62 -4.00
C PHE A 79 8.38 -5.46 -3.05
N LEU A 80 7.27 -4.91 -2.56
CA LEU A 80 6.28 -5.58 -1.73
C LEU A 80 4.93 -5.59 -2.46
N GLU A 81 4.57 -6.72 -3.04
CA GLU A 81 3.31 -6.87 -3.75
C GLU A 81 2.21 -7.35 -2.80
N VAL A 82 1.11 -6.63 -2.69
CA VAL A 82 0.01 -6.91 -1.76
C VAL A 82 -1.27 -7.11 -2.55
N TRP A 83 -1.84 -8.30 -2.42
CA TRP A 83 -3.13 -8.68 -2.98
C TRP A 83 -4.08 -9.04 -1.83
N PRO A 84 -4.86 -8.08 -1.34
CA PRO A 84 -6.00 -8.34 -0.48
C PRO A 84 -7.05 -9.18 -1.23
N ARG A 85 -8.07 -9.64 -0.51
CA ARG A 85 -9.11 -10.52 -1.03
C ARG A 85 -10.43 -9.91 -0.62
N LEU A 86 -11.39 -9.90 -1.54
CA LEU A 86 -12.76 -9.40 -1.39
C LEU A 86 -13.12 -8.92 0.01
N GLY A 87 -13.24 -7.61 0.24
CA GLY A 87 -13.74 -7.08 1.50
C GLY A 87 -13.00 -5.82 1.90
N ALA A 88 -13.44 -5.16 2.97
CA ALA A 88 -12.81 -3.95 3.46
C ALA A 88 -11.44 -4.27 4.08
N ASP A 89 -10.41 -4.23 3.24
CA ASP A 89 -9.04 -4.55 3.56
C ASP A 89 -8.28 -3.32 4.07
N ARG A 90 -7.27 -3.56 4.90
CA ARG A 90 -6.34 -2.53 5.37
C ARG A 90 -4.91 -2.96 5.10
N VAL A 91 -4.14 -2.09 4.46
CA VAL A 91 -2.70 -2.22 4.26
C VAL A 91 -2.00 -1.04 4.92
N ASP A 92 -1.09 -1.32 5.85
CA ASP A 92 -0.38 -0.31 6.62
C ASP A 92 1.13 -0.50 6.48
N GLY A 93 1.71 0.18 5.50
CA GLY A 93 3.15 0.31 5.24
C GLY A 93 3.77 1.58 5.80
N SER A 94 3.03 2.35 6.62
CA SER A 94 3.44 3.69 7.09
C SER A 94 4.82 3.78 7.79
N ARG A 95 5.37 2.65 8.23
CA ARG A 95 6.70 2.57 8.87
C ARG A 95 7.83 2.20 7.91
N LEU A 96 7.52 1.93 6.64
CA LEU A 96 8.51 1.61 5.63
C LEU A 96 9.34 2.85 5.28
N ALA A 97 10.65 2.66 5.12
CA ALA A 97 11.57 3.68 4.63
C ALA A 97 11.62 3.68 3.09
N SER A 98 12.10 4.78 2.49
CA SER A 98 12.10 5.04 1.04
C SER A 98 12.81 4.01 0.14
N LYS A 99 13.56 3.07 0.72
CA LYS A 99 14.14 1.94 -0.02
C LYS A 99 13.13 0.83 -0.32
N TYR A 100 11.98 0.81 0.35
CA TYR A 100 10.90 -0.11 0.04
C TYR A 100 9.96 0.55 -0.96
N ARG A 101 9.38 -0.27 -1.83
CA ARG A 101 8.28 0.12 -2.71
C ARG A 101 7.15 -0.86 -2.51
N LEU A 102 6.00 -0.36 -2.10
CA LEU A 102 4.77 -1.10 -2.02
C LEU A 102 4.08 -1.11 -3.38
N TRP A 103 3.49 -2.23 -3.73
CA TRP A 103 2.57 -2.37 -4.85
C TRP A 103 1.31 -3.02 -4.33
N VAL A 104 0.27 -2.23 -4.14
CA VAL A 104 -1.02 -2.69 -3.64
C VAL A 104 -2.00 -2.72 -4.80
N LEU A 105 -2.65 -3.87 -4.97
CA LEU A 105 -3.86 -3.98 -5.77
C LEU A 105 -4.98 -4.39 -4.83
N ALA A 106 -5.85 -3.45 -4.50
CA ALA A 106 -7.06 -3.65 -3.71
C ALA A 106 -8.15 -4.38 -4.53
N ASP A 107 -9.39 -4.46 -4.03
CA ASP A 107 -10.45 -5.23 -4.68
C ASP A 107 -11.80 -4.52 -4.86
N ARG A 108 -12.90 -5.06 -4.34
CA ARG A 108 -14.25 -4.46 -4.39
C ARG A 108 -14.68 -3.89 -3.06
N GLY A 109 -13.85 -4.06 -2.04
CA GLY A 109 -14.12 -3.64 -0.69
C GLY A 109 -13.89 -2.17 -0.47
N ARG A 110 -14.09 -1.76 0.79
CA ARG A 110 -13.81 -0.41 1.25
C ARG A 110 -12.41 -0.38 1.85
N ASP A 111 -11.40 -0.16 1.03
CA ASP A 111 -10.02 -0.43 1.39
C ASP A 111 -9.33 0.79 2.00
N ARG A 112 -8.34 0.52 2.85
CA ARG A 112 -7.50 1.54 3.47
C ARG A 112 -6.04 1.22 3.28
N VAL A 113 -5.34 2.01 2.49
CA VAL A 113 -3.93 1.77 2.15
C VAL A 113 -3.06 2.93 2.62
N ARG A 114 -1.97 2.63 3.33
CA ARG A 114 -0.89 3.57 3.65
C ARG A 114 0.41 3.01 3.08
N GLY A 115 0.99 3.67 2.08
CA GLY A 115 2.23 3.24 1.40
C GLY A 115 3.45 3.34 2.31
N GLY A 116 3.68 4.53 2.86
CA GLY A 116 4.82 4.82 3.74
C GLY A 116 5.81 5.75 3.03
N ALA A 117 7.09 5.64 3.31
CA ALA A 117 8.08 6.24 2.43
C ALA A 117 8.41 5.26 1.30
N GLY A 118 8.62 5.74 0.08
CA GLY A 118 8.84 4.88 -1.07
C GLY A 118 8.49 5.57 -2.37
N ALA A 119 8.53 4.83 -3.46
CA ALA A 119 7.87 5.26 -4.70
C ALA A 119 6.80 4.22 -4.97
N ASP A 120 5.72 4.30 -4.20
CA ASP A 120 4.70 3.27 -4.05
C ASP A 120 3.72 3.27 -5.22
N PHE A 121 3.08 2.13 -5.42
CA PHE A 121 2.04 1.93 -6.41
C PHE A 121 0.80 1.42 -5.71
N VAL A 122 -0.31 2.13 -5.82
CA VAL A 122 -1.59 1.72 -5.23
C VAL A 122 -2.70 1.82 -6.27
N ASN A 123 -3.48 0.76 -6.41
CA ASN A 123 -4.72 0.76 -7.17
C ASN A 123 -5.85 0.29 -6.23
N GLY A 124 -6.78 1.19 -5.89
CA GLY A 124 -7.96 0.93 -5.06
C GLY A 124 -8.98 0.01 -5.75
N ALA A 125 -9.06 0.10 -7.07
CA ALA A 125 -9.92 -0.71 -7.94
C ALA A 125 -11.43 -0.40 -7.82
N GLN A 126 -12.20 -1.10 -6.99
CA GLN A 126 -13.64 -0.87 -6.82
C GLN A 126 -13.95 -0.66 -5.34
N GLY A 127 -14.94 0.19 -5.04
CA GLY A 127 -15.35 0.47 -3.67
C GLY A 127 -14.79 1.79 -3.15
N LEU A 128 -15.23 2.21 -1.95
CA LEU A 128 -14.98 3.56 -1.43
C LEU A 128 -13.65 3.64 -0.66
N ASP A 129 -12.56 3.81 -1.37
CA ASP A 129 -11.23 3.62 -0.84
C ASP A 129 -10.66 4.86 -0.15
N ARG A 130 -9.71 4.62 0.76
CA ARG A 130 -8.89 5.66 1.36
C ARG A 130 -7.42 5.31 1.23
N ILE A 131 -6.72 6.10 0.44
CA ILE A 131 -5.34 5.83 0.05
C ILE A 131 -4.45 6.99 0.47
N TRP A 132 -3.36 6.67 1.16
CA TRP A 132 -2.25 7.57 1.46
C TRP A 132 -0.98 7.00 0.84
N GLY A 133 -0.37 7.70 -0.10
CA GLY A 133 0.94 7.33 -0.68
C GLY A 133 2.01 7.41 0.39
N GLY A 134 2.21 8.62 0.92
CA GLY A 134 3.16 8.90 1.97
C GLY A 134 4.29 9.75 1.41
N ALA A 135 5.54 9.38 1.63
CA ALA A 135 6.67 10.20 1.18
C ALA A 135 7.38 9.55 -0.01
N GLY A 136 7.77 10.37 -0.99
CA GLY A 136 8.39 9.96 -2.25
C GLY A 136 7.40 9.97 -3.39
N ASN A 137 7.83 9.57 -4.58
CA ASN A 137 7.04 9.78 -5.80
C ASN A 137 6.11 8.59 -6.04
N ASP A 138 4.86 8.75 -5.65
CA ASP A 138 3.86 7.69 -5.64
C ASP A 138 3.00 7.71 -6.90
N TRP A 139 2.48 6.53 -7.24
CA TRP A 139 1.45 6.38 -8.27
C TRP A 139 0.21 5.78 -7.63
N ILE A 140 -0.90 6.53 -7.65
CA ILE A 140 -2.13 6.15 -6.97
C ILE A 140 -3.31 6.26 -7.93
N ARG A 141 -4.11 5.22 -7.98
CA ARG A 141 -5.41 5.19 -8.65
C ARG A 141 -6.50 4.83 -7.64
N GLY A 142 -7.54 5.66 -7.56
CA GLY A 142 -8.76 5.44 -6.79
C GLY A 142 -9.49 4.22 -7.31
N GLY A 143 -10.33 4.37 -8.34
CA GLY A 143 -11.14 3.23 -8.73
C GLY A 143 -12.37 3.54 -9.55
N THR A 144 -13.51 3.06 -9.09
CA THR A 144 -14.80 3.26 -9.78
C THR A 144 -15.88 3.84 -8.85
N ALA A 145 -15.50 4.33 -7.67
CA ALA A 145 -16.41 4.86 -6.67
C ALA A 145 -15.79 6.08 -5.99
N ASP A 146 -16.56 6.78 -5.15
CA ASP A 146 -16.09 8.00 -4.48
C ASP A 146 -14.90 7.73 -3.54
N ASP A 147 -13.69 8.05 -4.01
CA ASP A 147 -12.45 7.72 -3.33
C ASP A 147 -11.83 8.93 -2.62
N GLN A 148 -10.99 8.64 -1.61
CA GLN A 148 -10.15 9.65 -0.95
C GLN A 148 -8.68 9.31 -1.15
N ILE A 149 -7.97 10.18 -1.84
CA ILE A 149 -6.57 9.99 -2.22
C ILE A 149 -5.72 11.11 -1.62
N HIS A 150 -4.60 10.73 -0.99
CA HIS A 150 -3.57 11.65 -0.54
C HIS A 150 -2.23 11.18 -1.11
N GLY A 151 -1.57 12.00 -1.92
CA GLY A 151 -0.21 11.74 -2.41
C GLY A 151 0.79 11.81 -1.25
N GLY A 152 0.94 13.01 -0.69
CA GLY A 152 1.87 13.30 0.39
C GLY A 152 3.09 14.07 -0.14
N PRO A 153 4.24 14.08 0.55
CA PRO A 153 5.42 14.75 0.03
C PRO A 153 6.05 13.96 -1.13
N GLY A 154 6.19 14.56 -2.31
CA GLY A 154 6.71 13.84 -3.47
C GLY A 154 6.31 14.51 -4.78
N ALA A 155 6.76 13.98 -5.91
CA ALA A 155 6.15 14.30 -7.19
C ALA A 155 5.26 13.12 -7.58
N ASP A 156 3.97 13.22 -7.24
CA ASP A 156 3.02 12.13 -7.29
C ASP A 156 2.21 12.11 -8.59
N GLN A 157 1.68 10.93 -8.93
CA GLN A 157 0.69 10.73 -9.99
C GLN A 157 -0.59 10.20 -9.37
N LEU A 158 -1.62 11.04 -9.33
CA LEU A 158 -2.87 10.77 -8.63
C LEU A 158 -4.03 10.72 -9.62
N LEU A 159 -4.71 9.58 -9.69
CA LEU A 159 -5.84 9.33 -10.58
C LEU A 159 -7.08 8.99 -9.76
N GLY A 160 -8.13 9.81 -9.80
CA GLY A 160 -9.41 9.50 -9.13
C GLY A 160 -10.18 8.38 -9.82
N MET A 161 -10.31 8.54 -11.14
CA MET A 161 -11.09 7.77 -12.09
C MET A 161 -12.59 8.14 -12.10
N ASP A 162 -13.49 7.21 -11.77
CA ASP A 162 -14.94 7.44 -11.93
C ASP A 162 -15.60 7.84 -10.61
N GLN A 163 -16.71 8.58 -10.71
CA GLN A 163 -17.51 9.07 -9.58
C GLN A 163 -16.84 10.24 -8.86
N ALA A 164 -17.34 10.65 -7.69
CA ALA A 164 -16.94 11.91 -7.05
C ALA A 164 -15.77 11.70 -6.09
N ASP A 165 -14.58 12.11 -6.52
CA ASP A 165 -13.34 11.89 -5.78
C ASP A 165 -12.88 13.11 -4.98
N VAL A 166 -12.15 12.85 -3.90
CA VAL A 166 -11.39 13.86 -3.16
C VAL A 166 -9.90 13.51 -3.19
N ILE A 167 -9.11 14.36 -3.84
CA ILE A 167 -7.67 14.17 -4.02
C ILE A 167 -6.90 15.30 -3.35
N HIS A 168 -5.90 14.94 -2.56
CA HIS A 168 -4.91 15.87 -2.01
C HIS A 168 -3.55 15.54 -2.63
N GLY A 169 -2.95 16.48 -3.34
CA GLY A 169 -1.58 16.35 -3.86
C GLY A 169 -0.60 16.22 -2.71
N GLY A 170 -0.47 17.29 -1.95
CA GLY A 170 0.53 17.42 -0.89
C GLY A 170 1.68 18.28 -1.39
N PRO A 171 2.81 18.32 -0.65
CA PRO A 171 3.96 19.09 -1.09
C PRO A 171 4.68 18.43 -2.27
N GLY A 172 4.90 19.21 -3.33
CA GLY A 172 5.73 18.81 -4.46
C GLY A 172 5.02 19.07 -5.78
N ALA A 173 5.55 18.53 -6.88
CA ALA A 173 5.00 18.81 -8.20
C ALA A 173 4.16 17.63 -8.69
N ASP A 174 2.87 17.64 -8.34
CA ASP A 174 1.98 16.52 -8.59
C ASP A 174 1.30 16.59 -9.95
N ALA A 175 0.95 15.41 -10.48
CA ALA A 175 0.08 15.26 -11.62
C ALA A 175 -1.24 14.64 -11.15
N ILE A 176 -2.29 15.46 -11.08
CA ILE A 176 -3.61 15.09 -10.58
C ILE A 176 -4.60 15.03 -11.74
N PHE A 177 -5.24 13.89 -11.91
CA PHE A 177 -6.31 13.66 -12.88
C PHE A 177 -7.51 13.03 -12.17
N CYS A 178 -8.59 13.78 -11.95
CA CYS A 178 -9.74 13.21 -11.25
C CYS A 178 -10.53 12.27 -12.16
N GLY A 179 -11.06 12.74 -13.30
CA GLY A 179 -11.73 11.86 -14.26
C GLY A 179 -13.17 12.29 -14.49
N PRO A 180 -14.11 11.37 -14.79
CA PRO A 180 -15.53 11.69 -14.82
C PRO A 180 -16.12 11.72 -13.40
N GLY A 181 -16.75 12.84 -13.03
CA GLY A 181 -17.29 12.98 -11.69
C GLY A 181 -17.43 14.44 -11.29
N THR A 182 -17.90 14.67 -10.07
CA THR A 182 -17.80 15.98 -9.42
C THR A 182 -16.70 15.89 -8.38
N ASP A 183 -15.47 16.18 -8.83
CA ASP A 183 -14.26 15.88 -8.08
C ASP A 183 -13.64 17.12 -7.46
N LYS A 184 -12.97 16.96 -6.32
CA LYS A 184 -12.22 18.02 -5.65
C LYS A 184 -10.75 17.67 -5.53
N ALA A 185 -9.89 18.56 -5.98
CA ALA A 185 -8.44 18.46 -5.84
C ALA A 185 -7.89 19.60 -4.97
N TYR A 186 -7.36 19.27 -3.80
CA TYR A 186 -6.60 20.17 -2.95
C TYR A 186 -5.14 20.12 -3.37
N ALA A 187 -4.69 21.18 -4.03
CA ALA A 187 -3.47 21.17 -4.81
C ALA A 187 -2.71 22.50 -4.66
N ASP A 188 -1.38 22.44 -4.54
CA ASP A 188 -0.52 23.62 -4.41
C ASP A 188 -0.04 24.15 -5.77
N GLY A 189 0.55 25.35 -5.80
CA GLY A 189 0.92 26.03 -7.05
C GLY A 189 1.83 25.24 -8.01
N ALA A 190 2.54 24.21 -7.55
CA ALA A 190 3.37 23.34 -8.40
C ALA A 190 2.58 22.23 -9.12
N ASP A 191 1.33 21.98 -8.70
CA ASP A 191 0.52 20.87 -9.18
C ASP A 191 -0.16 21.13 -10.53
N ARG A 192 -0.12 20.09 -11.37
CA ARG A 192 -0.88 20.02 -12.62
C ARG A 192 -2.18 19.25 -12.39
N VAL A 193 -3.28 19.98 -12.26
CA VAL A 193 -4.63 19.44 -11.99
C VAL A 193 -5.47 19.42 -13.27
N ARG A 194 -6.17 18.30 -13.52
CA ARG A 194 -7.08 18.13 -14.68
C ARG A 194 -8.37 17.43 -14.26
N ARG A 195 -9.48 17.89 -14.83
CA ARG A 195 -10.84 17.35 -14.60
C ARG A 195 -11.28 17.34 -13.14
N CYS A 196 -10.85 18.33 -12.36
CA CYS A 196 -11.25 18.48 -10.96
C CYS A 196 -11.69 19.93 -10.71
N GLU A 197 -12.58 20.14 -9.75
CA GLU A 197 -12.66 21.41 -9.04
C GLU A 197 -11.38 21.58 -8.21
N ARG A 198 -10.59 22.59 -8.52
CA ARG A 198 -9.38 22.89 -7.75
C ARG A 198 -9.73 23.69 -6.51
N VAL A 199 -9.39 23.16 -5.35
CA VAL A 199 -9.59 23.79 -4.04
C VAL A 199 -8.24 24.32 -3.56
N GLY A 200 -8.19 25.62 -3.27
CA GLY A 200 -6.99 26.35 -2.85
C GLY A 200 -6.73 26.33 -1.35
#